data_AF-A0A3D5PP56-F1
#
_entry.id   AF-A0A3D5PP56-F1
#
_cell.length_a   1.000
_cell.length_b   1.000
_cell.length_c   1.000
_cell.angle_alpha   90.00
_cell.angle_beta   90.00
_cell.angle_gamma   90.00
#
_symmetry.space_group_name_H-M   'P 1'
#
loop_
_entity.id
_entity.type
_entity.pdbx_description
1 polymer ?
#
loop_
_entity_poly.entity_id
_entity_poly.type
_entity_poly.pdbx_seq_one_letter_code
_entity_poly.pdbx_strand_id
1 'polypeptide(L)'
;MKTFLFAGMIGIWATGAMAHSPLDATTPANEATVAEMPTEVLMDFKGDIRLTRVTITHADTHSMDMDLGEQTAFTQEFALPMHNMGAGVYVVEWRGLGDDGHALNGTFSFTVE
;
A
#
# COMPACT_ATOMS: atom_id res chain seq x y z
N MET A 1 56.23 17.62 -11.48
CA MET A 1 55.80 16.27 -11.02
C MET A 1 54.50 16.51 -10.25
N LYS A 2 53.29 16.49 -10.85
CA LYS A 2 52.49 15.40 -11.42
C LYS A 2 52.16 14.30 -10.40
N THR A 3 51.04 14.46 -9.71
CA THR A 3 50.15 13.36 -9.29
C THR A 3 48.76 13.91 -8.99
N PHE A 4 47.84 13.69 -9.92
CA PHE A 4 46.40 13.77 -9.67
C PHE A 4 46.01 12.56 -8.81
N LEU A 5 45.30 12.77 -7.71
CA LEU A 5 44.62 11.71 -6.98
C LEU A 5 43.13 11.78 -7.29
N PHE A 6 42.70 10.92 -8.22
CA PHE A 6 41.31 10.52 -8.38
C PHE A 6 40.95 9.64 -7.17
N ALA A 7 40.03 10.09 -6.31
CA ALA A 7 39.41 9.23 -5.30
C ALA A 7 37.99 8.89 -5.77
N GLY A 8 37.76 7.59 -5.98
CA GLY A 8 36.58 7.03 -6.63
C GLY A 8 35.27 7.32 -5.89
N MET A 9 34.25 7.64 -6.69
CA MET A 9 32.87 7.77 -6.26
C MET A 9 32.32 6.36 -5.99
N ILE A 10 32.07 6.02 -4.72
CA ILE A 10 31.35 4.81 -4.35
C ILE A 10 29.86 5.08 -4.62
N GLY A 11 29.35 4.53 -5.73
CA GLY A 11 27.94 4.52 -6.02
C GLY A 11 27.22 3.56 -5.08
N ILE A 12 26.41 4.09 -4.16
CA ILE A 12 25.50 3.30 -3.35
C ILE A 12 24.35 2.89 -4.28
N TRP A 13 24.43 1.68 -4.84
CA TRP A 13 23.29 1.06 -5.48
C TRP A 13 22.33 0.59 -4.39
N ALA A 14 21.37 1.45 -4.04
CA ALA A 14 20.21 1.03 -3.27
C ALA A 14 19.35 0.14 -4.17
N THR A 15 19.67 -1.16 -4.22
CA THR A 15 18.76 -2.16 -4.77
C THR A 15 17.55 -2.18 -3.85
N GLY A 16 16.47 -1.51 -4.24
CA GLY A 16 15.17 -1.69 -3.60
C GLY A 16 14.86 -3.18 -3.65
N ALA A 17 14.83 -3.83 -2.48
CA ALA A 17 14.40 -5.21 -2.39
C ALA A 17 12.92 -5.22 -2.79
N MET A 18 12.64 -5.54 -4.06
CA MET A 18 11.32 -5.92 -4.53
C MET A 18 11.01 -7.30 -3.92
N ALA A 19 10.71 -7.32 -2.63
CA ALA A 19 9.97 -8.43 -2.07
C ALA A 19 8.61 -8.40 -2.79
N HIS A 20 8.28 -9.47 -3.53
CA HIS A 20 6.99 -9.56 -4.20
C HIS A 20 5.88 -9.28 -3.18
N SER A 21 5.14 -8.19 -3.36
CA SER A 21 4.01 -7.86 -2.48
C SER A 21 3.03 -9.03 -2.46
N PRO A 22 2.53 -9.43 -1.26
CA PRO A 22 1.49 -10.44 -1.17
C PRO A 22 0.12 -9.90 -1.63
N LEU A 23 -0.03 -8.58 -1.78
CA LEU A 23 -1.18 -7.96 -2.42
C LEU A 23 -1.09 -8.20 -3.93
N ASP A 24 -2.11 -8.87 -4.48
CA ASP A 24 -2.19 -9.28 -5.88
C ASP A 24 -2.90 -8.23 -6.74
N ALA A 25 -4.07 -7.78 -6.29
CA ALA A 25 -4.89 -6.80 -6.99
C ALA A 25 -5.64 -5.89 -6.01
N THR A 26 -6.07 -4.74 -6.52
CA THR A 26 -6.92 -3.81 -5.79
C THR A 26 -8.02 -3.26 -6.69
N THR A 27 -9.12 -2.83 -6.10
CA THR A 27 -10.12 -1.98 -6.77
C THR A 27 -10.42 -0.77 -5.88
N PRO A 28 -10.14 0.48 -6.31
CA PRO A 28 -9.45 0.85 -7.55
C PRO A 28 -8.07 0.20 -7.69
N ALA A 29 -7.66 -0.08 -8.93
CA ALA A 29 -6.33 -0.65 -9.19
C ALA A 29 -5.24 0.30 -8.70
N ASN A 30 -4.08 -0.24 -8.29
CA ASN A 30 -2.95 0.57 -7.88
C ASN A 30 -2.58 1.58 -8.99
N GLU A 31 -2.39 2.83 -8.59
CA GLU A 31 -2.13 4.00 -9.44
C GLU A 31 -3.28 4.36 -10.41
N ALA A 32 -4.48 3.79 -10.23
CA ALA A 32 -5.62 4.14 -11.06
C ALA A 32 -6.12 5.56 -10.80
N THR A 33 -6.65 6.17 -11.84
CA THR A 33 -7.48 7.38 -11.73
C THR A 33 -8.93 7.00 -11.96
N VAL A 34 -9.82 7.40 -11.05
CA VAL A 34 -11.26 7.18 -11.10
C VAL A 34 -12.01 8.50 -11.11
N ALA A 35 -13.11 8.56 -11.87
CA ALA A 35 -13.93 9.77 -11.99
C ALA A 35 -14.85 10.01 -10.78
N GLU A 36 -15.16 8.96 -10.03
CA GLU A 36 -16.06 9.01 -8.89
C GLU A 36 -15.43 8.30 -7.69
N MET A 37 -15.74 8.81 -6.49
CA MET A 37 -15.32 8.18 -5.24
C MET A 37 -15.91 6.77 -5.16
N PRO A 38 -15.08 5.71 -5.02
CA PRO A 38 -15.60 4.37 -4.82
C PRO A 38 -16.31 4.25 -3.47
N THR A 39 -17.31 3.38 -3.39
CA THR A 39 -17.99 3.08 -2.11
C THR A 39 -17.16 2.21 -1.19
N GLU A 40 -16.21 1.46 -1.75
CA GLU A 40 -15.32 0.55 -1.04
C GLU A 40 -13.98 0.44 -1.76
N VAL A 41 -12.97 0.02 -1.02
CA VAL A 41 -11.68 -0.43 -1.55
C VAL A 41 -11.66 -1.95 -1.43
N LEU A 42 -11.40 -2.63 -2.54
CA LEU A 42 -11.20 -4.07 -2.58
C LEU A 42 -9.71 -4.38 -2.60
N MET A 43 -9.30 -5.38 -1.82
CA MET A 43 -7.92 -5.85 -1.72
C MET A 43 -7.89 -7.36 -1.84
N ASP A 44 -7.18 -7.85 -2.85
CA ASP A 44 -7.02 -9.28 -3.13
C ASP A 44 -5.57 -9.70 -2.87
N PHE A 45 -5.38 -10.71 -2.04
CA PHE A 45 -4.07 -11.21 -1.63
C PHE A 45 -3.77 -12.58 -2.26
N LYS A 46 -2.50 -12.83 -2.58
CA LYS A 46 -2.01 -14.11 -3.16
C LYS A 46 -2.15 -15.31 -2.24
N GLY A 47 -2.38 -15.07 -0.95
CA GLY A 47 -2.60 -16.08 0.07
C GLY A 47 -3.30 -15.47 1.27
N ASP A 48 -3.73 -16.35 2.16
CA ASP A 48 -4.48 -15.96 3.35
C ASP A 48 -3.67 -15.00 4.24
N ILE A 49 -4.31 -13.90 4.59
CA ILE A 49 -3.77 -12.87 5.47
C ILE A 49 -4.84 -12.45 6.46
N ARG A 50 -4.42 -12.09 7.66
CA ARG A 50 -5.26 -11.34 8.60
C ARG A 50 -4.81 -9.88 8.61
N LEU A 51 -5.65 -8.97 8.14
CA LEU A 51 -5.39 -7.54 8.26
C LEU A 51 -5.42 -7.13 9.74
N THR A 52 -4.42 -6.34 10.13
CA THR A 52 -4.30 -5.79 11.49
C THR A 52 -4.47 -4.27 11.51
N ARG A 53 -4.16 -3.61 10.39
CA ARG A 53 -4.41 -2.18 10.19
C ARG A 53 -4.45 -1.85 8.72
N VAL A 54 -5.40 -1.00 8.33
CA VAL A 54 -5.38 -0.30 7.05
C VAL A 54 -5.59 1.18 7.33
N THR A 55 -4.72 2.01 6.78
CA THR A 55 -4.75 3.46 6.93
C THR A 55 -4.83 4.08 5.54
N ILE A 56 -5.70 5.06 5.38
CA ILE A 56 -5.82 5.83 4.14
C ILE A 56 -5.45 7.29 4.40
N THR A 57 -4.62 7.84 3.54
CA THR A 57 -4.18 9.23 3.57
C THR A 57 -4.63 9.93 2.29
N HIS A 58 -5.38 11.02 2.43
CA HIS A 58 -5.84 11.86 1.33
C HIS A 58 -5.02 13.14 1.24
N ALA A 59 -4.63 13.48 0.00
CA ALA A 59 -3.92 14.72 -0.33
C ALA A 59 -2.75 15.02 0.62
N ASP A 60 -1.99 13.99 1.00
CA ASP A 60 -0.82 14.02 1.90
C ASP A 60 -1.05 14.65 3.29
N THR A 61 -2.30 14.86 3.70
CA THR A 61 -2.61 15.69 4.88
C THR A 61 -3.64 15.08 5.82
N HIS A 62 -4.61 14.33 5.29
CA HIS A 62 -5.71 13.78 6.09
C HIS A 62 -5.62 12.26 6.13
N SER A 63 -5.17 11.72 7.27
CA SER A 63 -4.98 10.28 7.46
C SER A 63 -6.02 9.72 8.44
N MET A 64 -6.62 8.58 8.12
CA MET A 64 -7.55 7.87 8.99
C MET A 64 -7.39 6.35 8.89
N ASP A 65 -7.71 5.64 9.97
CA ASP A 65 -7.80 4.18 9.93
C ASP A 65 -9.12 3.77 9.27
N MET A 66 -9.05 2.81 8.35
CA MET A 66 -10.22 2.21 7.73
C MET A 66 -10.88 1.23 8.69
N ASP A 67 -12.20 1.12 8.62
CA ASP A 67 -12.97 0.18 9.43
C ASP A 67 -12.77 -1.24 8.89
N LEU A 68 -12.13 -2.10 9.69
CA LEU A 68 -12.00 -3.53 9.41
C LEU A 68 -13.20 -4.34 9.93
N GLY A 69 -14.14 -3.71 10.65
CA GLY A 69 -15.29 -4.39 11.25
C GLY A 69 -14.87 -5.55 12.16
N GLU A 70 -15.55 -6.69 12.03
CA GLU A 70 -15.25 -7.93 12.77
C GLU A 70 -14.28 -8.87 12.02
N GLN A 71 -13.63 -8.39 10.95
CA GLN A 71 -12.69 -9.16 10.13
C GLN A 71 -11.47 -9.56 10.99
N THR A 72 -11.51 -10.78 11.52
CA THR A 72 -10.43 -11.37 12.33
C THR A 72 -9.89 -12.66 11.72
N ALA A 73 -10.47 -13.09 10.60
CA ALA A 73 -10.09 -14.28 9.87
C ALA A 73 -8.83 -14.05 9.03
N PHE A 74 -8.17 -15.16 8.69
CA PHE A 74 -7.23 -15.22 7.60
C PHE A 74 -8.03 -15.51 6.32
N THR A 75 -7.97 -14.59 5.35
CA THR A 75 -8.68 -14.68 4.07
C THR A 75 -7.90 -13.93 3.00
N GLN A 76 -8.27 -14.10 1.74
CA GLN A 76 -7.61 -13.47 0.60
C GLN A 76 -8.27 -12.17 0.15
N GLU A 77 -9.57 -12.00 0.37
CA GLU A 77 -10.36 -10.90 -0.17
C GLU A 77 -10.90 -10.02 0.94
N PHE A 78 -10.73 -8.71 0.81
CA PHE A 78 -11.23 -7.70 1.74
C PHE A 78 -11.96 -6.60 1.00
N ALA A 79 -13.14 -6.23 1.51
CA ALA A 79 -13.89 -5.06 1.09
C ALA A 79 -13.97 -4.08 2.25
N LEU A 80 -13.35 -2.91 2.10
CA LEU A 80 -13.26 -1.90 3.15
C LEU A 80 -14.07 -0.65 2.76
N PRO A 81 -15.01 -0.19 3.59
CA PRO A 81 -15.88 0.93 3.25
C PRO A 81 -15.09 2.23 3.12
N MET A 82 -15.42 3.01 2.09
CA MET A 82 -14.81 4.31 1.84
C MET A 82 -15.69 5.45 2.35
N HIS A 83 -15.04 6.48 2.88
CA HIS A 83 -15.68 7.75 3.19
C HIS A 83 -15.24 8.79 2.17
N ASN A 84 -16.19 9.55 1.63
CA ASN A 84 -15.88 10.55 0.63
C ASN A 84 -15.12 11.73 1.27
N MET A 85 -13.85 11.89 0.88
CA MET A 85 -12.99 13.01 1.30
C MET A 85 -12.73 14.01 0.15
N GLY A 86 -13.39 13.83 -0.99
CA GLY A 86 -13.29 14.68 -2.18
C GLY A 86 -12.26 14.22 -3.21
N ALA A 87 -12.05 15.04 -4.24
CA ALA A 87 -11.03 14.78 -5.26
C ALA A 87 -9.61 14.86 -4.68
N GLY A 88 -8.67 14.13 -5.27
CA GLY A 88 -7.26 14.09 -4.88
C GLY A 88 -6.68 12.68 -4.84
N VAL A 89 -5.41 12.62 -4.45
CA VAL A 89 -4.67 11.37 -4.29
C VAL A 89 -5.04 10.72 -2.97
N TYR A 90 -5.26 9.41 -3.01
CA TYR A 90 -5.46 8.53 -1.88
C TYR A 90 -4.31 7.53 -1.83
N VAL A 91 -3.61 7.48 -0.70
CA VAL A 91 -2.57 6.49 -0.42
C VAL A 91 -3.09 5.54 0.65
N VAL A 92 -3.10 4.24 0.35
CA VAL A 92 -3.53 3.19 1.26
C VAL A 92 -2.30 2.43 1.74
N GLU A 93 -2.12 2.38 3.05
CA GLU A 93 -1.08 1.59 3.71
C GLU A 93 -1.74 0.48 4.52
N TRP A 94 -1.22 -0.74 4.42
CA TRP A 94 -1.78 -1.88 5.11
C TRP A 94 -0.71 -2.68 5.85
N ARG A 95 -1.15 -3.34 6.93
CA ARG A 95 -0.38 -4.29 7.73
C ARG A 95 -1.22 -5.51 8.05
N GLY A 96 -0.60 -6.68 8.02
CA GLY A 96 -1.27 -7.93 8.34
C GLY A 96 -0.30 -9.00 8.80
N LEU A 97 -0.86 -10.15 9.14
CA LEU A 97 -0.12 -11.37 9.45
C LEU A 97 -0.45 -12.40 8.37
N GLY A 98 0.56 -13.05 7.79
CA GLY A 98 0.34 -14.27 7.02
C GLY A 98 -0.04 -15.44 7.93
N ASP A 99 -0.55 -16.53 7.37
CA ASP A 99 -0.95 -17.74 8.12
C ASP A 99 0.15 -18.33 9.01
N ASP A 100 1.42 -18.12 8.66
CA ASP A 100 2.59 -18.55 9.43
C ASP A 100 2.97 -17.58 10.56
N GLY A 101 2.19 -16.50 10.73
CA GLY A 101 2.37 -15.49 11.77
C GLY A 101 3.39 -14.40 11.43
N HIS A 102 4.02 -14.42 10.25
CA HIS A 102 4.95 -13.36 9.87
C HIS A 102 4.20 -12.06 9.53
N ALA A 103 4.79 -10.94 9.95
CA ALA A 103 4.27 -9.62 9.65
C ALA A 103 4.48 -9.27 8.17
N LEU A 104 3.39 -8.89 7.51
CA LEU A 104 3.34 -8.42 6.13
C LEU A 104 2.83 -6.99 6.09
N ASN A 105 3.28 -6.21 5.11
CA ASN A 105 2.83 -4.85 4.90
C ASN A 105 3.01 -4.46 3.43
N GLY A 106 2.35 -3.38 3.05
CA GLY A 106 2.49 -2.81 1.72
C GLY A 106 1.69 -1.52 1.58
N THR A 107 1.76 -0.96 0.39
CA THR A 107 1.07 0.28 0.03
C THR A 107 0.61 0.22 -1.41
N PHE A 108 -0.47 0.94 -1.71
CA PHE A 108 -0.92 1.25 -3.06
C PHE A 108 -1.62 2.61 -3.04
N SER A 109 -1.90 3.18 -4.21
CA SER A 109 -2.57 4.47 -4.33
C SER A 109 -3.64 4.48 -5.43
N PHE A 110 -4.51 5.48 -5.40
CA PHE A 110 -5.39 5.83 -6.50
C PHE A 110 -5.72 7.34 -6.45
N THR A 111 -6.20 7.90 -7.55
CA THR A 111 -6.59 9.32 -7.65
C THR A 111 -8.06 9.44 -8.00
N VAL A 112 -8.78 10.34 -7.33
CA VAL A 112 -10.14 10.75 -7.70
C VAL A 112 -10.07 12.12 -8.35
N GLU A 113 -10.56 12.28 -9.59
CA GLU A 113 -10.56 13.56 -10.33
C GLU A 113 -11.83 13.82 -11.14
#